data_AF-A0A2S4UB32-F1
#
_entry.id   AF-A0A2S4UB32-F1
#
_cell.length_a   1.000
_cell.length_b   1.000
_cell.length_c   1.000
_cell.angle_alpha   90.00
_cell.angle_beta   90.00
_cell.angle_gamma   90.00
#
_symmetry.space_group_name_H-M   'P 1'
#
loop_
_entity.id
_entity.type
_entity.pdbx_description
1 polymer ?
#
loop_
_entity_poly.entity_id
_entity_poly.type
_entity_poly.pdbx_seq_one_letter_code
_entity_poly.pdbx_strand_id
1 'polypeptide(L)'
;MSDKPSPTTVSSKIRLDSTNYFGWIVQMQSRFRRLGCLDVVLGRAVKPEKPEAAADWVDKNEGAYFEIIDHVDVEHMTLIGGAVPPNQQFDGRFVWDLLKSKINQRLILANFDLGNQLRNLMVLAKLPRDRFQSFRTSSPWDLSLRI
;
A
#
# COMPACT_ATOMS: atom_id res chain seq x y z
N MET A 1 -35.87 -29.04 -8.71
CA MET A 1 -35.19 -27.74 -8.59
C MET A 1 -33.90 -28.01 -7.84
N SER A 2 -32.76 -27.99 -8.53
CA SER A 2 -31.45 -28.28 -7.92
C SER A 2 -30.76 -26.97 -7.65
N ASP A 3 -30.77 -26.53 -6.38
CA ASP A 3 -29.92 -25.45 -5.90
C ASP A 3 -28.48 -25.91 -5.95
N LYS A 4 -27.77 -25.48 -7.00
CA LYS A 4 -26.32 -25.58 -7.07
C LYS A 4 -25.76 -24.52 -6.11
N PRO A 5 -24.92 -24.88 -5.13
CA PRO A 5 -24.23 -23.88 -4.33
C PRO A 5 -23.32 -23.07 -5.25
N SER A 6 -23.60 -21.77 -5.37
CA SER A 6 -22.70 -20.81 -5.99
C SER A 6 -21.35 -20.90 -5.30
N PRO A 7 -20.22 -20.92 -6.02
CA PRO A 7 -18.91 -20.85 -5.39
C PRO A 7 -18.80 -19.48 -4.71
N THR A 8 -18.94 -19.46 -3.39
CA THR A 8 -18.59 -18.30 -2.58
C THR A 8 -17.10 -18.07 -2.79
N THR A 9 -16.78 -17.15 -3.69
CA THR A 9 -15.41 -16.70 -3.89
C THR A 9 -15.01 -16.03 -2.59
N VAL A 10 -14.21 -16.73 -1.79
CA VAL A 10 -13.63 -16.18 -0.57
C VAL A 10 -12.67 -15.09 -1.03
N SER A 11 -13.15 -13.84 -1.10
CA SER A 11 -12.28 -12.71 -1.37
C SER A 11 -11.36 -12.52 -0.16
N SER A 12 -10.15 -13.06 -0.25
CA SER A 12 -9.11 -12.83 0.73
C SER A 12 -8.67 -11.37 0.62
N LYS A 13 -9.29 -10.48 1.41
CA LYS A 13 -8.90 -9.07 1.49
C LYS A 13 -7.43 -8.96 1.88
N ILE A 14 -6.64 -8.22 1.08
CA ILE A 14 -5.18 -8.15 1.23
C ILE A 14 -4.79 -6.82 1.88
N ARG A 15 -3.91 -6.89 2.89
CA ARG A 15 -3.21 -5.70 3.40
C ARG A 15 -2.06 -5.35 2.48
N LEU A 16 -2.10 -4.16 1.88
CA LEU A 16 -1.06 -3.74 0.94
C LEU A 16 0.20 -3.25 1.64
N ASP A 17 1.35 -3.75 1.20
CA ASP A 17 2.69 -3.38 1.67
C ASP A 17 3.72 -3.38 0.54
N SER A 18 4.98 -3.10 0.87
CA SER A 18 6.07 -3.01 -0.11
C SER A 18 6.35 -4.29 -0.89
N THR A 19 5.97 -5.45 -0.35
CA THR A 19 6.27 -6.77 -0.90
C THR A 19 5.16 -7.28 -1.81
N ASN A 20 3.90 -6.93 -1.53
CA ASN A 20 2.75 -7.46 -2.26
C ASN A 20 2.07 -6.43 -3.19
N TYR A 21 2.39 -5.14 -3.06
CA TYR A 21 1.72 -4.06 -3.81
C TYR A 21 1.81 -4.22 -5.33
N PHE A 22 2.99 -4.54 -5.88
CA PHE A 22 3.13 -4.74 -7.33
C PHE A 22 2.35 -5.95 -7.83
N GLY A 23 2.33 -7.05 -7.06
CA GLY A 23 1.52 -8.22 -7.37
C GLY A 23 0.03 -7.89 -7.36
N TRP A 24 -0.42 -7.12 -6.37
CA TRP A 24 -1.80 -6.64 -6.29
C TRP A 24 -2.17 -5.72 -7.46
N ILE A 25 -1.28 -4.81 -7.90
CA ILE A 25 -1.53 -3.98 -9.08
C ILE A 25 -1.85 -4.85 -10.31
N VAL A 26 -1.00 -5.86 -10.58
CA VAL A 26 -1.17 -6.74 -11.74
C VAL A 26 -2.48 -7.52 -11.64
N GLN A 27 -2.79 -8.03 -10.44
CA GLN A 27 -4.05 -8.74 -10.18
C GLN A 27 -5.26 -7.83 -10.46
N MET A 28 -5.28 -6.61 -9.92
CA MET A 28 -6.38 -5.67 -10.09
C MET A 28 -6.53 -5.22 -11.54
N GLN A 29 -5.43 -4.92 -12.23
CA GLN A 29 -5.48 -4.59 -13.66
C GLN A 29 -6.06 -5.73 -14.49
N SER A 30 -5.75 -6.98 -14.17
CA SER A 30 -6.35 -8.15 -14.85
C SER A 30 -7.86 -8.22 -14.64
N ARG A 31 -8.34 -7.91 -13.42
CA ARG A 31 -9.76 -7.90 -13.06
C ARG A 31 -10.49 -6.77 -13.77
N PHE A 32 -9.96 -5.55 -13.74
CA PHE A 32 -10.53 -4.43 -14.49
C PHE A 32 -10.58 -4.69 -15.99
N ARG A 33 -9.59 -5.40 -16.55
CA ARG A 33 -9.61 -5.78 -17.97
C ARG A 33 -10.76 -6.73 -18.27
N ARG A 34 -11.00 -7.71 -17.40
CA ARG A 34 -12.14 -8.65 -17.52
C ARG A 34 -13.49 -7.95 -17.36
N LEU A 35 -13.58 -6.94 -16.50
CA LEU A 35 -14.77 -6.11 -16.30
C LEU A 35 -14.95 -5.01 -17.37
N GLY A 36 -13.99 -4.83 -18.27
CA GLY A 36 -14.04 -3.79 -19.30
C GLY A 36 -13.87 -2.35 -18.78
N CYS A 37 -13.44 -2.18 -17.52
CA CYS A 37 -13.27 -0.86 -16.89
C CYS A 37 -11.81 -0.41 -16.79
N LEU A 38 -10.83 -1.21 -17.25
CA LEU A 38 -9.41 -0.87 -17.13
C LEU A 38 -9.05 0.49 -17.73
N ASP A 39 -9.56 0.81 -18.92
CA ASP A 39 -9.25 2.07 -19.59
C ASP A 39 -9.89 3.28 -18.89
N VAL A 40 -10.98 3.08 -18.16
CA VAL A 40 -11.57 4.09 -17.27
C VAL A 40 -10.65 4.35 -16.09
N VAL A 41 -10.24 3.30 -15.37
CA VAL A 41 -9.37 3.38 -14.19
C VAL A 41 -7.98 3.95 -14.51
N LEU A 42 -7.41 3.59 -15.65
CA LEU A 42 -6.13 4.14 -16.12
C LEU A 42 -6.26 5.53 -16.74
N GLY A 43 -7.50 5.99 -16.92
CA GLY A 43 -7.78 7.32 -17.42
C GLY A 43 -7.60 7.55 -18.92
N ARG A 44 -7.56 6.45 -19.67
CA ARG A 44 -7.49 6.46 -21.13
C ARG A 44 -8.86 6.72 -21.75
N ALA A 45 -9.92 6.29 -21.06
CA ALA A 45 -11.30 6.62 -21.41
C ALA A 45 -11.72 7.92 -20.72
N VAL A 46 -11.96 8.96 -21.50
CA VAL A 46 -12.46 10.24 -21.02
C VAL A 46 -13.97 10.14 -20.79
N LYS A 47 -14.46 10.68 -19.67
CA LYS A 47 -15.90 10.73 -19.37
C LYS A 47 -16.61 11.58 -20.44
N PRO A 48 -17.62 11.05 -21.15
CA PRO A 48 -18.40 11.82 -22.11
C PRO A 48 -19.16 12.98 -21.42
N GLU A 49 -19.34 14.09 -22.12
CA GLU A 49 -20.09 15.25 -21.59
C GLU A 49 -21.60 15.00 -21.55
N LYS A 50 -22.12 14.23 -22.53
CA LYS A 50 -23.53 13.91 -22.62
C LYS A 50 -23.88 12.79 -21.63
N PRO A 51 -24.89 12.99 -20.75
CA PRO A 51 -25.23 12.01 -19.71
C PRO A 51 -25.57 10.63 -20.27
N GLU A 52 -26.32 10.58 -21.37
CA GLU A 52 -26.71 9.34 -22.06
C GLU A 52 -25.52 8.52 -22.59
N ALA A 53 -24.48 9.19 -23.05
CA ALA A 53 -23.23 8.54 -23.49
C ALA A 53 -22.30 8.22 -22.32
N ALA A 54 -22.45 8.92 -21.18
CA ALA A 54 -21.62 8.76 -20.00
C ALA A 54 -22.07 7.61 -19.08
N ALA A 55 -23.31 7.11 -19.22
CA ALA A 55 -23.86 6.08 -18.36
C ALA A 55 -22.96 4.83 -18.27
N ASP A 56 -22.57 4.25 -19.42
CA ASP A 56 -21.66 3.09 -19.46
C ASP A 56 -20.28 3.40 -18.86
N TRP A 57 -19.78 4.63 -19.02
CA TRP A 57 -18.52 5.04 -18.38
C TRP A 57 -18.66 5.12 -16.86
N VAL A 58 -19.78 5.66 -16.37
CA VAL A 58 -20.07 5.80 -14.93
C VAL A 58 -20.21 4.41 -14.29
N ASP A 59 -20.98 3.52 -14.91
CA ASP A 59 -21.17 2.14 -14.43
C ASP A 59 -19.84 1.39 -14.35
N LYS A 60 -18.96 1.58 -15.34
CA LYS A 60 -17.60 0.99 -15.33
C LYS A 60 -16.72 1.59 -14.23
N ASN A 61 -16.81 2.90 -14.01
CA ASN A 61 -16.03 3.57 -12.96
C ASN A 61 -16.46 3.11 -11.56
N GLU A 62 -17.77 3.01 -11.35
CA GLU A 62 -18.36 2.54 -10.09
C GLU A 62 -18.11 1.03 -9.90
N GLY A 63 -18.22 0.22 -10.94
CA GLY A 63 -17.84 -1.19 -10.90
C GLY A 63 -16.37 -1.40 -10.52
N ALA A 64 -15.47 -0.54 -10.98
CA ALA A 64 -14.07 -0.56 -10.55
C ALA A 64 -13.91 -0.22 -9.07
N TYR A 65 -14.69 0.72 -8.54
CA TYR A 65 -14.69 1.05 -7.12
C TYR A 65 -15.02 -0.18 -6.27
N PHE A 66 -16.12 -0.87 -6.59
CA PHE A 66 -16.53 -2.06 -5.83
C PHE A 66 -15.47 -3.18 -5.90
N GLU A 67 -14.92 -3.44 -7.09
CA GLU A 67 -13.87 -4.45 -7.24
C GLU A 67 -12.64 -4.11 -6.37
N ILE A 68 -12.27 -2.83 -6.23
CA ILE A 68 -11.18 -2.42 -5.33
C ILE A 68 -11.53 -2.72 -3.87
N ILE A 69 -12.70 -2.27 -3.41
CA ILE A 69 -13.15 -2.42 -2.02
C ILE A 69 -13.22 -3.90 -1.61
N ASP A 70 -13.60 -4.78 -2.53
CA ASP A 70 -13.65 -6.22 -2.29
C ASP A 70 -12.27 -6.86 -2.15
N HIS A 71 -11.20 -6.21 -2.63
CA HIS A 71 -9.84 -6.76 -2.71
C HIS A 71 -8.82 -6.02 -1.83
N VAL A 72 -9.26 -5.12 -0.97
CA VAL A 72 -8.40 -4.44 0.02
C VAL A 72 -8.89 -4.72 1.44
N ASP A 73 -7.96 -4.68 2.40
CA ASP A 73 -8.28 -4.88 3.81
C ASP A 73 -8.98 -3.68 4.47
N VAL A 74 -9.34 -3.86 5.75
CA VAL A 74 -10.05 -2.84 6.53
C VAL A 74 -9.25 -1.56 6.72
N GLU A 75 -7.92 -1.61 6.85
CA GLU A 75 -7.09 -0.42 6.98
C GLU A 75 -7.21 0.46 5.72
N HIS A 76 -7.11 -0.15 4.54
CA HIS A 76 -7.24 0.57 3.28
C HIS A 76 -8.68 1.06 3.04
N MET A 77 -9.71 0.31 3.44
CA MET A 77 -11.10 0.78 3.40
C MET A 77 -11.31 2.02 4.29
N THR A 78 -10.75 2.03 5.51
CA THR A 78 -10.82 3.21 6.40
C THR A 78 -10.07 4.40 5.81
N LEU A 79 -8.91 4.18 5.18
CA LEU A 79 -8.18 5.23 4.47
C LEU A 79 -9.01 5.81 3.32
N ILE A 80 -9.66 4.96 2.52
CA ILE A 80 -10.54 5.40 1.44
C ILE A 80 -11.70 6.23 2.01
N GLY A 81 -12.40 5.72 3.04
CA GLY A 81 -13.52 6.42 3.66
C GLY A 81 -13.16 7.78 4.26
N GLY A 82 -11.93 7.96 4.74
CA GLY A 82 -11.45 9.23 5.29
C GLY A 82 -10.85 10.21 4.27
N ALA A 83 -10.39 9.72 3.11
CA ALA A 83 -9.67 10.54 2.13
C ALA A 83 -10.48 10.86 0.86
N VAL A 84 -11.54 10.11 0.58
CA VAL A 84 -12.42 10.37 -0.57
C VAL A 84 -13.40 11.49 -0.23
N PRO A 85 -13.38 12.63 -0.96
CA PRO A 85 -14.36 13.69 -0.73
C PRO A 85 -15.76 13.28 -1.24
N PRO A 86 -16.84 13.91 -0.75
CA PRO A 86 -18.21 13.50 -1.10
C PRO A 86 -18.52 13.47 -2.59
N ASN A 87 -17.91 14.36 -3.38
CA ASN A 87 -18.09 14.45 -4.83
C ASN A 87 -17.30 13.40 -5.63
N GLN A 88 -16.52 12.54 -4.96
CA GLN A 88 -15.73 11.46 -5.55
C GLN A 88 -16.13 10.10 -4.95
N GLN A 89 -17.25 10.03 -4.23
CA GLN A 89 -17.77 8.75 -3.75
C GLN A 89 -18.05 7.82 -4.92
N PHE A 90 -17.73 6.54 -4.74
CA PHE A 90 -17.87 5.50 -5.75
C PHE A 90 -17.02 5.72 -7.02
N ASP A 91 -16.05 6.64 -6.99
CA ASP A 91 -15.13 6.87 -8.10
C ASP A 91 -13.95 5.89 -8.04
N GLY A 92 -14.02 4.83 -8.85
CA GLY A 92 -13.00 3.78 -8.88
C GLY A 92 -11.64 4.29 -9.36
N ARG A 93 -11.62 5.23 -10.31
CA ARG A 93 -10.39 5.86 -10.77
C ARG A 93 -9.74 6.70 -9.66
N PHE A 94 -10.52 7.52 -8.97
CA PHE A 94 -10.02 8.33 -7.86
C PHE A 94 -9.42 7.45 -6.77
N VAL A 95 -10.13 6.40 -6.36
CA VAL A 95 -9.67 5.46 -5.33
C VAL A 95 -8.39 4.72 -5.77
N TRP A 96 -8.33 4.30 -7.04
CA TRP A 96 -7.12 3.69 -7.60
C TRP A 96 -5.90 4.62 -7.52
N ASP A 97 -6.07 5.88 -7.92
CA ASP A 97 -4.98 6.88 -7.87
C ASP A 97 -4.58 7.22 -6.43
N LEU A 98 -5.56 7.33 -5.52
CA LEU A 98 -5.34 7.55 -4.09
C LEU A 98 -4.48 6.44 -3.48
N LEU A 99 -4.86 5.16 -3.69
CA LEU A 99 -4.14 4.02 -3.14
C LEU A 99 -2.70 3.97 -3.67
N LYS A 100 -2.52 4.14 -4.99
CA LYS A 100 -1.16 4.17 -5.57
C LYS A 100 -0.32 5.29 -4.98
N SER A 101 -0.88 6.49 -4.85
CA SER A 101 -0.17 7.65 -4.28
C SER A 101 0.28 7.39 -2.84
N LYS A 102 -0.61 6.87 -1.99
CA LYS A 102 -0.31 6.59 -0.58
C LYS A 102 0.73 5.48 -0.41
N ILE A 103 0.65 4.43 -1.22
CA ILE A 103 1.60 3.32 -1.12
C ILE A 103 2.96 3.72 -1.69
N ASN A 104 3.00 4.45 -2.80
CA ASN A 104 4.25 5.01 -3.34
C ASN A 104 4.93 5.96 -2.32
N GLN A 105 4.15 6.79 -1.62
CA GLN A 105 4.68 7.61 -0.52
C GLN A 105 5.27 6.75 0.59
N ARG A 106 4.55 5.71 1.04
CA ARG A 106 5.06 4.78 2.06
C ARG A 106 6.34 4.06 1.61
N LEU A 107 6.41 3.64 0.34
CA LEU A 107 7.59 3.01 -0.26
C LEU A 107 8.81 3.95 -0.30
N ILE A 108 8.60 5.20 -0.73
CA ILE A 108 9.66 6.21 -0.79
C ILE A 108 10.15 6.51 0.62
N LEU A 109 9.24 6.67 1.59
CA LEU A 109 9.61 6.90 2.99
C LEU A 109 10.34 5.70 3.58
N ALA A 110 9.93 4.46 3.29
CA ALA A 110 10.63 3.26 3.76
C ALA A 110 12.05 3.15 3.16
N ASN A 111 12.22 3.47 1.87
CA ASN A 111 13.55 3.51 1.24
C ASN A 111 14.40 4.67 1.75
N PHE A 112 13.80 5.83 2.01
CA PHE A 112 14.49 6.98 2.60
C PHE A 112 14.90 6.70 4.05
N ASP A 113 14.03 6.04 4.82
CA ASP A 113 14.31 5.59 6.18
C ASP A 113 15.43 4.56 6.20
N LEU A 114 15.39 3.54 5.33
CA LEU A 114 16.50 2.59 5.18
C LEU A 114 17.80 3.30 4.75
N GLY A 115 17.73 4.23 3.80
CA GLY A 115 18.87 5.02 3.36
C GLY A 115 19.46 5.89 4.48
N ASN A 116 18.62 6.46 5.34
CA ASN A 116 19.04 7.24 6.50
C ASN A 116 19.59 6.34 7.61
N GLN A 117 18.98 5.18 7.87
CA GLN A 117 19.50 4.19 8.80
C GLN A 117 20.86 3.66 8.37
N LEU A 118 21.05 3.37 7.08
CA LEU A 118 22.34 2.96 6.53
C LEU A 118 23.39 4.09 6.61
N ARG A 119 23.01 5.35 6.35
CA ARG A 119 23.91 6.50 6.58
C ARG A 119 24.28 6.66 8.05
N ASN A 120 23.33 6.50 8.97
CA ASN A 120 23.57 6.57 10.41
C ASN A 120 24.51 5.44 10.87
N LEU A 121 24.32 4.20 10.36
CA LEU A 121 25.23 3.09 10.59
C LEU A 121 26.62 3.35 10.00
N MET A 122 26.72 3.96 8.81
CA MET A 122 28.02 4.36 8.23
C MET A 122 28.70 5.46 9.04
N VAL A 123 27.95 6.40 9.64
CA VAL A 123 28.51 7.40 10.55
C VAL A 123 29.05 6.73 11.82
N LEU A 124 28.31 5.79 12.40
CA LEU A 124 28.78 4.98 13.53
C LEU A 124 30.03 4.15 13.18
N ALA A 125 30.09 3.58 11.98
CA ALA A 125 31.25 2.84 11.49
C ALA A 125 32.47 3.73 11.18
N LYS A 126 32.26 5.03 10.96
CA LYS A 126 33.31 6.05 10.76
C LYS A 126 33.73 6.74 12.05
N LEU A 127 33.11 6.42 13.19
CA LEU A 127 33.59 6.93 14.46
C LEU A 127 34.98 6.32 14.76
N PRO A 128 35.91 7.12 15.30
CA PRO A 128 37.21 6.62 15.71
C PRO A 128 37.03 5.42 16.68
N ARG A 129 37.46 4.22 16.26
CA ARG A 129 37.30 2.97 17.04
C ARG A 129 37.99 3.04 18.40
N ASP A 130 38.94 3.95 18.56
CA ASP A 130 39.69 4.30 19.75
C ASP A 130 38.88 5.05 20.83
N ARG A 131 37.68 5.56 20.52
CA ARG A 131 36.81 6.26 21.50
C ARG A 131 35.69 5.41 22.10
N PHE A 132 35.47 4.20 21.60
CA PHE A 132 34.59 3.25 22.26
C PHE A 132 35.41 2.37 23.18
N GLN A 133 35.70 2.87 24.39
CA GLN A 133 36.05 1.99 25.49
C GLN A 133 34.84 1.10 25.74
N SER A 134 34.95 -0.16 25.32
CA SER A 134 33.96 -1.18 25.63
C SER A 134 33.71 -1.17 27.13
N PHE A 135 32.44 -1.16 27.57
CA PHE A 135 32.06 -1.40 28.97
C PHE A 135 32.30 -2.88 29.37
N ARG A 136 33.46 -3.42 29.03
CA ARG A 136 33.99 -4.66 29.56
C ARG A 136 35.39 -4.36 30.08
N THR A 137 35.44 -3.93 31.33
CA THR A 137 36.38 -4.44 32.35
C THR A 137 36.14 -3.65 33.63
N SER A 138 35.14 -4.08 34.38
CA SER A 138 35.20 -3.99 35.84
C SER A 138 34.75 -5.34 36.35
N SER A 139 35.66 -6.32 36.29
CA SER A 139 35.52 -7.53 37.07
C SER A 139 35.55 -7.11 38.55
N PRO A 140 34.61 -7.54 39.42
CA PRO A 140 34.50 -7.01 40.78
C PRO A 140 35.59 -7.46 41.75
N TRP A 141 36.64 -8.14 41.29
CA TRP A 141 37.52 -8.92 42.17
C TRP A 141 38.90 -8.30 42.43
N ASP A 142 39.16 -7.07 42.02
CA ASP A 142 40.49 -6.45 42.20
C ASP A 142 40.55 -5.42 43.35
N LEU A 143 40.13 -5.85 44.54
CA LEU A 143 40.39 -5.15 45.80
C LEU A 143 40.68 -6.15 46.92
N SER A 144 41.85 -6.77 46.85
CA SER A 144 42.57 -7.26 48.04
C SER A 144 43.99 -7.62 47.65
N LEU A 145 44.93 -6.69 47.91
CA LEU A 145 46.29 -6.92 48.40
C LEU A 145 47.14 -5.70 48.05
N ARG A 146 47.25 -4.76 49.00
CA ARG A 146 48.51 -4.06 49.30
C ARG A 146 48.38 -3.23 50.58
N ILE A 147 49.19 -3.68 51.55
CA ILE A 147 49.69 -3.06 52.79
C ILE A 147 48.71 -3.06 53.96
#